data_AF-A0A2H3CBY2-F1
#
_entry.id   AF-A0A2H3CBY2-F1
#
_cell.length_a   1.000
_cell.length_b   1.000
_cell.length_c   1.000
_cell.angle_alpha   90.00
_cell.angle_beta   90.00
_cell.angle_gamma   90.00
#
_symmetry.space_group_name_H-M   'P 1'
#
loop_
_entity.id
_entity.type
_entity.pdbx_description
1 polymer ?
#
loop_
_entity_poly.entity_id
_entity_poly.type
_entity_poly.pdbx_seq_one_letter_code
_entity_poly.pdbx_strand_id
1 'polypeptide(L)'
;MYEFVRVRSQKDQARYKYIFDIDGNAWSGRFKWLLSSHALIFKSTVYPEWLMPWVHYIPIQIDFSDLWDTLVFFRGDLKGDNNHEDLARKIASAGRDWSRTFWRKEDMTAYNYSFPGVCPDYEHRSRSNVLFP
;
A
#
# COMPACT_ATOMS: atom_id res chain seq x y z
N MET A 1 28.38 -9.58 -9.10
CA MET A 1 27.12 -9.72 -9.84
C MET A 1 26.05 -10.10 -8.83
N TYR A 2 25.01 -9.29 -8.65
CA TYR A 2 23.95 -9.63 -7.71
C TYR A 2 23.12 -10.79 -8.24
N GLU A 3 22.81 -11.77 -7.38
CA GLU A 3 21.93 -12.88 -7.73
C GLU A 3 20.49 -12.37 -7.78
N PHE A 4 19.80 -12.61 -8.91
CA PHE A 4 18.39 -12.27 -9.03
C PHE A 4 17.56 -13.16 -8.11
N VAL A 5 17.02 -12.58 -7.05
CA VAL A 5 16.21 -13.32 -6.08
C VAL A 5 14.86 -13.70 -6.71
N ARG A 6 14.41 -14.93 -6.48
CA ARG A 6 13.08 -15.38 -6.90
C ARG A 6 11.98 -14.52 -6.29
N VAL A 7 10.89 -14.35 -7.05
CA VAL A 7 9.66 -13.69 -6.59
C VAL A 7 9.14 -14.36 -5.32
N ARG A 8 8.85 -13.55 -4.30
CA ARG A 8 8.34 -13.99 -2.99
C ARG A 8 6.81 -13.92 -2.98
N SER A 9 6.16 -14.86 -2.29
CA SER A 9 4.70 -14.80 -2.12
C SER A 9 4.29 -13.59 -1.27
N GLN A 10 3.04 -13.12 -1.40
CA GLN A 10 2.51 -12.04 -0.54
C GLN A 10 2.59 -12.40 0.95
N LYS A 11 2.38 -13.68 1.29
CA LYS A 11 2.49 -14.17 2.67
C LYS A 11 3.91 -14.05 3.22
N ASP A 12 4.92 -14.27 2.39
CA ASP A 12 6.32 -14.12 2.81
C ASP A 12 6.70 -12.66 2.97
N GLN A 13 6.22 -11.80 2.07
CA GLN A 13 6.44 -10.35 2.14
C GLN A 13 5.75 -9.72 3.36
N ALA A 14 4.57 -10.19 3.75
CA ALA A 14 3.84 -9.69 4.92
C ALA A 14 4.51 -10.03 6.27
N ARG A 15 5.56 -10.85 6.30
CA ARG A 15 6.33 -11.16 7.52
C ARG A 15 7.33 -10.06 7.88
N TYR A 16 7.64 -9.15 6.97
CA TYR A 16 8.59 -8.07 7.20
C TYR A 16 7.88 -6.89 7.88
N LYS A 17 8.56 -6.27 8.85
CA LYS A 17 8.06 -5.08 9.57
C LYS A 17 8.06 -3.82 8.69
N TYR A 18 9.03 -3.74 7.80
CA TYR A 18 9.25 -2.61 6.90
C TYR A 18 9.21 -3.11 5.46
N ILE A 19 8.38 -2.50 4.62
CA ILE A 19 8.28 -2.81 3.21
C ILE A 19 8.51 -1.55 2.38
N PHE A 20 9.37 -1.67 1.39
CA PHE A 20 9.65 -0.60 0.44
C PHE A 20 8.83 -0.81 -0.84
N ASP A 21 8.02 0.18 -1.21
CA ASP A 21 7.20 0.19 -2.43
C ASP A 21 7.69 1.29 -3.37
N ILE A 22 8.08 0.88 -4.57
CA ILE A 22 8.59 1.76 -5.63
C ILE A 22 7.62 1.68 -6.79
N ASP A 23 7.17 2.84 -7.27
CA ASP A 23 6.38 2.92 -8.48
C ASP A 23 7.24 2.69 -9.73
N GLY A 24 6.63 2.04 -10.73
CA GLY A 24 7.27 1.80 -12.02
C GLY A 24 6.78 2.78 -13.07
N ASN A 25 6.49 2.27 -14.26
CA ASN A 25 5.88 3.03 -15.34
C ASN A 25 4.44 3.55 -15.01
N ALA A 26 3.84 3.03 -13.95
CA ALA A 26 2.52 3.39 -13.46
C ALA A 26 2.45 3.14 -11.95
N TRP A 27 1.29 3.43 -11.36
CA TRP A 27 0.99 3.17 -9.95
C TRP A 27 1.29 1.72 -9.55
N SER A 28 1.85 1.52 -8.36
CA SER A 28 2.06 0.19 -7.80
C SER A 28 0.73 -0.52 -7.50
N GLY A 29 0.34 -1.47 -8.36
CA GLY A 29 -0.81 -2.35 -8.11
C GLY A 29 -0.65 -3.25 -6.88
N ARG A 30 0.56 -3.34 -6.31
CA ARG A 30 0.83 -4.06 -5.06
C ARG A 30 0.45 -3.24 -3.83
N PHE A 31 0.37 -1.93 -3.95
CA PHE A 31 0.22 -1.02 -2.82
C PHE A 31 -1.04 -1.32 -1.99
N LYS A 32 -2.15 -1.67 -2.65
CA LYS A 32 -3.41 -2.03 -1.97
C LYS A 32 -3.24 -3.18 -0.97
N TRP A 33 -2.65 -4.29 -1.39
CA TRP A 33 -2.49 -5.45 -0.50
C TRP A 33 -1.40 -5.19 0.54
N LEU A 34 -0.37 -4.40 0.20
CA LEU A 34 0.65 -3.97 1.14
C LEU A 34 0.05 -3.15 2.29
N LEU A 35 -0.86 -2.21 2.01
CA LEU A 35 -1.57 -1.44 3.05
C LEU A 35 -2.42 -2.33 3.96
N SER A 36 -2.96 -3.42 3.42
CA SER A 36 -3.69 -4.40 4.22
C SER A 36 -2.77 -5.25 5.12
N SER A 37 -1.47 -5.24 4.86
CA SER A 37 -0.45 -5.85 5.73
C SER A 37 -0.19 -4.97 6.95
N HIS A 38 0.28 -5.56 8.05
CA HIS A 38 0.65 -4.80 9.27
C HIS A 38 2.07 -4.20 9.19
N ALA A 39 2.63 -4.10 7.98
CA ALA A 39 3.96 -3.55 7.78
C ALA A 39 3.89 -2.02 7.62
N LEU A 40 4.95 -1.34 8.06
CA LEU A 40 5.15 0.06 7.72
C LEU A 40 5.65 0.14 6.27
N ILE A 41 4.93 0.90 5.45
CA ILE A 41 5.23 1.04 4.03
C ILE A 41 5.95 2.35 3.79
N PHE A 42 7.12 2.24 3.17
CA PHE A 42 7.87 3.34 2.61
C PHE A 42 7.54 3.40 1.13
N LYS A 43 6.99 4.51 0.66
CA LYS A 43 6.55 4.64 -0.73
C LYS A 43 7.31 5.75 -1.43
N SER A 44 7.90 5.41 -2.57
CA SER A 44 8.42 6.37 -3.53
C SER A 44 7.48 6.42 -4.73
N THR A 45 6.81 7.56 -4.89
CA THR A 45 5.79 7.78 -5.93
C THR A 45 5.93 9.16 -6.56
N VAL A 46 5.67 9.23 -7.87
CA VAL A 46 5.52 10.48 -8.64
C VAL A 46 4.04 10.83 -8.82
N TYR A 47 3.15 9.85 -8.61
CA TYR A 47 1.75 9.99 -8.93
C TYR A 47 0.94 10.45 -7.71
N PRO A 48 -0.05 11.33 -7.91
CA PRO A 48 -0.98 11.67 -6.85
C PRO A 48 -1.88 10.47 -6.54
N GLU A 49 -1.94 10.09 -5.26
CA GLU A 49 -2.83 9.04 -4.74
C GLU A 49 -3.78 9.60 -3.70
N TRP A 50 -4.89 8.91 -3.44
CA TRP A 50 -5.90 9.32 -2.44
C TRP A 50 -5.46 9.13 -0.98
N LEU A 51 -4.20 8.75 -0.76
CA LEU A 51 -3.63 8.48 0.54
C LEU A 51 -2.78 9.63 1.04
N MET A 52 -2.92 9.93 2.33
CA MET A 52 -2.14 10.98 2.97
C MET A 52 -0.76 10.48 3.43
N PRO A 53 0.33 11.15 3.02
CA PRO A 53 1.68 10.86 3.54
C PRO A 53 1.74 11.12 5.04
N TRP A 54 2.63 10.40 5.74
CA TRP A 54 2.81 10.42 7.21
C TRP A 54 1.63 9.92 8.05
N VAL A 55 0.47 9.69 7.43
CA VAL A 55 -0.70 9.10 8.08
C VAL A 55 -0.82 7.62 7.76
N HIS A 56 -0.72 7.27 6.47
CA HIS A 56 -0.95 5.89 6.00
C HIS A 56 0.33 5.20 5.51
N TYR A 57 1.32 5.97 5.08
CA TYR A 57 2.61 5.50 4.59
C TYR A 57 3.68 6.57 4.79
N ILE A 58 4.96 6.19 4.70
CA ILE A 58 6.09 7.10 4.76
C ILE A 58 6.47 7.52 3.34
N PRO A 59 6.36 8.81 2.98
CA PRO A 59 6.82 9.28 1.67
C PRO A 59 8.34 9.24 1.65
N ILE A 60 8.90 8.72 0.56
CA ILE A 60 10.34 8.69 0.29
C ILE A 60 10.61 9.39 -1.03
N GLN A 61 11.68 10.17 -1.07
CA GLN A 61 12.09 10.88 -2.28
C GLN A 61 12.47 9.90 -3.39
N ILE A 62 12.35 10.35 -4.63
CA ILE A 62 12.64 9.53 -5.82
C ILE A 62 14.15 9.22 -5.93
N ASP A 63 14.99 10.10 -5.38
CA ASP A 63 16.44 9.91 -5.28
C ASP A 63 16.86 9.00 -4.11
N PHE A 64 15.90 8.57 -3.27
CA PHE A 64 16.10 7.77 -2.06
C PHE A 64 17.06 8.38 -1.04
N SER A 65 17.27 9.70 -1.08
CA SER A 65 18.20 10.41 -0.19
C SER A 65 17.76 10.33 1.28
N ASP A 66 16.45 10.33 1.53
CA ASP A 66 15.82 10.31 2.85
C ASP A 66 15.49 8.89 3.37
N LEU A 67 15.75 7.85 2.56
CA LEU A 67 15.42 6.47 2.92
C LEU A 67 16.17 6.00 4.16
N TRP A 68 17.47 6.29 4.25
CA TRP A 68 18.29 5.84 5.38
C TRP A 68 17.93 6.57 6.66
N ASP A 69 17.70 7.87 6.60
CA ASP A 69 17.34 8.69 7.75
C ASP A 69 16.01 8.24 8.35
N THR A 70 15.01 8.03 7.49
CA THR A 70 13.69 7.55 7.93
C THR A 70 13.75 6.11 8.44
N LEU A 71 14.54 5.24 7.83
CA LEU A 71 14.74 3.87 8.31
C LEU A 71 15.37 3.86 9.71
N VAL A 72 16.44 4.63 9.92
CA VAL A 72 17.12 4.74 11.22
C VAL A 72 16.18 5.33 12.26
N PHE A 73 15.37 6.33 11.91
CA PHE A 73 14.37 6.90 12.80
C PHE A 73 13.36 5.85 13.32
N PHE A 74 12.79 5.02 12.45
CA PHE A 74 11.84 4.00 12.88
C PHE A 74 12.48 2.76 13.50
N ARG A 75 13.66 2.36 13.03
CA ARG A 75 14.39 1.18 13.52
C ARG A 75 15.11 1.44 14.85
N GLY A 76 15.56 2.66 15.10
CA GLY A 76 16.49 2.99 16.18
C GLY A 76 17.95 2.65 15.83
N ASP A 77 18.82 2.77 16.83
CA ASP A 77 20.25 2.51 16.70
C ASP A 77 20.56 1.02 16.43
N LEU A 78 21.83 0.66 16.20
CA LEU A 78 22.28 -0.72 15.98
C LEU A 78 21.88 -1.69 17.11
N LYS A 79 21.69 -1.17 18.32
CA LYS A 79 21.18 -1.92 19.48
C LYS A 79 19.65 -1.97 19.58
N GLY A 80 18.94 -1.20 18.76
CA GLY A 80 17.48 -1.06 18.81
C GLY A 80 16.98 -0.03 19.83
N ASP A 81 17.89 0.66 20.53
CA ASP A 81 17.56 1.77 21.43
C ASP A 81 17.14 3.02 20.64
N ASN A 82 16.27 3.84 21.24
CA ASN A 82 15.65 5.04 20.62
C ASN A 82 14.83 4.75 19.35
N ASN A 83 14.20 3.59 19.26
CA ASN A 83 13.29 3.30 18.15
C ASN A 83 11.93 4.02 18.33
N HIS A 84 11.28 4.35 17.21
CA HIS A 84 9.93 4.91 17.18
C HIS A 84 8.91 3.86 16.73
N GLU A 85 8.95 2.68 17.33
CA GLU A 85 8.09 1.56 16.93
C GLU A 85 6.60 1.84 17.13
N ASP A 86 6.22 2.54 18.20
CA ASP A 86 4.81 2.85 18.46
C ASP A 86 4.22 3.77 17.39
N LEU A 87 5.01 4.71 16.89
CA LEU A 87 4.63 5.57 15.77
C LEU A 87 4.52 4.77 14.47
N ALA A 88 5.50 3.90 14.19
CA ALA A 88 5.45 3.01 13.03
C ALA A 88 4.18 2.14 13.05
N ARG A 89 3.83 1.56 14.21
CA ARG A 89 2.64 0.73 14.41
C ARG A 89 1.36 1.55 14.20
N LYS A 90 1.32 2.79 14.67
CA LYS A 90 0.19 3.70 14.48
C LYS A 90 -0.05 4.00 12.99
N ILE A 91 1.00 4.33 12.24
CA ILE A 91 0.92 4.61 10.81
C ILE A 91 0.49 3.37 10.03
N ALA A 92 1.11 2.21 10.32
CA ALA A 92 0.74 0.95 9.67
C ALA A 92 -0.73 0.55 9.94
N SER A 93 -1.21 0.76 11.17
CA SER A 93 -2.60 0.48 11.52
C SER A 93 -3.57 1.43 10.82
N ALA A 94 -3.24 2.72 10.76
CA ALA A 94 -4.04 3.71 10.05
C ALA A 94 -4.13 3.41 8.54
N GLY A 95 -3.02 3.06 7.89
CA GLY A 95 -3.01 2.63 6.49
C GLY A 95 -3.89 1.40 6.24
N ARG A 96 -3.85 0.43 7.17
CA ARG A 96 -4.70 -0.77 7.12
C ARG A 96 -6.18 -0.46 7.29
N ASP A 97 -6.53 0.36 8.26
CA ASP A 97 -7.93 0.74 8.52
C ASP A 97 -8.50 1.56 7.36
N TRP A 98 -7.69 2.43 6.76
CA TRP A 98 -8.08 3.16 5.55
C TRP A 98 -8.31 2.21 4.37
N SER A 99 -7.41 1.26 4.13
CA SER A 99 -7.55 0.26 3.06
C SER A 99 -8.84 -0.56 3.21
N ARG A 100 -9.21 -0.93 4.45
CA ARG A 100 -10.44 -1.67 4.74
C ARG A 100 -11.71 -0.84 4.58
N THR A 101 -11.62 0.46 4.83
CA THR A 101 -12.78 1.36 4.85
C THR A 101 -13.07 1.99 3.50
N PHE A 102 -12.03 2.35 2.72
CA PHE A 102 -12.16 3.14 1.50
C PHE A 102 -11.71 2.42 0.23
N TRP A 103 -11.07 1.25 0.35
CA TRP A 103 -10.61 0.46 -0.80
C TRP A 103 -11.37 -0.86 -0.96
N ARG A 104 -12.65 -0.87 -0.59
CA ARG A 104 -13.51 -2.06 -0.76
C ARG A 104 -13.83 -2.27 -2.24
N LYS A 105 -14.42 -3.42 -2.57
CA LYS A 105 -14.80 -3.70 -3.96
C LYS A 105 -15.90 -2.74 -4.39
N GLU A 106 -16.84 -2.49 -3.49
CA GLU A 106 -17.99 -1.61 -3.67
C GLU A 106 -17.54 -0.17 -3.97
N ASP A 107 -16.54 0.34 -3.24
CA ASP A 107 -15.99 1.69 -3.44
C ASP A 107 -15.33 1.84 -4.81
N MET A 108 -14.53 0.84 -5.22
CA MET A 108 -13.88 0.83 -6.54
C MET A 108 -14.91 0.75 -7.67
N THR A 109 -15.94 -0.07 -7.50
CA THR A 109 -17.04 -0.19 -8.44
C THR A 109 -17.80 1.14 -8.56
N ALA A 110 -18.15 1.79 -7.44
CA ALA A 110 -18.79 3.09 -7.44
C ALA A 110 -17.93 4.18 -8.09
N TYR A 111 -16.62 4.18 -7.85
CA TYR A 111 -15.67 5.09 -8.50
C TYR A 111 -15.67 4.91 -10.02
N ASN A 112 -15.59 3.66 -10.49
CA ASN A 112 -15.62 3.36 -11.92
C ASN A 112 -16.95 3.73 -12.59
N TYR A 113 -18.09 3.56 -11.91
CA TYR A 113 -19.38 3.99 -12.43
C TYR A 113 -19.56 5.51 -12.44
N SER A 114 -18.97 6.21 -11.47
CA SER A 114 -19.07 7.67 -11.35
C SER A 114 -18.21 8.41 -12.37
N PHE A 115 -17.18 7.75 -12.91
CA PHE A 115 -16.36 8.25 -14.02
C PHE A 115 -16.70 7.45 -15.30
N PRO A 116 -17.70 7.87 -16.08
CA PRO A 116 -18.11 7.16 -17.30
C PRO A 116 -17.06 7.37 -18.40
N GLY A 117 -15.96 6.60 -18.32
CA GLY A 117 -14.90 6.52 -19.32
C GLY A 117 -14.26 5.14 -19.41
N VAL A 118 -14.67 4.19 -18.56
CA VAL A 118 -14.24 2.79 -18.61
C VAL A 118 -15.48 1.95 -18.84
N CYS A 119 -15.62 1.39 -20.05
CA CYS A 119 -16.74 0.52 -20.41
C CYS A 119 -16.90 -0.60 -19.36
N PRO A 120 -18.09 -0.77 -18.77
CA PRO A 120 -18.33 -1.81 -17.78
C PRO A 120 -18.64 -3.13 -18.48
N ASP A 121 -17.61 -3.80 -19.00
CA ASP A 121 -17.72 -5.21 -19.44
C ASP A 121 -16.89 -6.11 -18.52
N TYR A 122 -17.33 -6.22 -17.27
CA TYR A 122 -16.93 -7.29 -16.37
C TYR A 122 -18.13 -7.66 -15.50
N GLU A 123 -19.04 -8.48 -16.04
CA GLU A 123 -19.51 -9.73 -15.41
C GLU A 123 -20.72 -10.33 -16.17
N HIS A 124 -20.46 -10.95 -17.32
CA HIS A 124 -21.32 -12.03 -17.85
C HIS A 124 -20.88 -13.36 -17.23
N ARG A 125 -21.10 -13.58 -15.93
CA ARG A 125 -21.33 -14.93 -15.40
C ARG A 125 -21.87 -14.92 -13.97
N SER A 126 -23.04 -15.54 -13.83
CA SER A 126 -23.66 -16.00 -12.59
C SER A 126 -24.05 -14.94 -11.56
N ARG A 127 -25.27 -14.40 -11.71
CA ARG A 127 -26.30 -14.46 -10.66
C ARG A 127 -27.65 -14.05 -11.25
N SER A 128 -28.45 -15.07 -11.53
CA SER A 128 -29.89 -14.97 -11.73
C SER A 128 -30.57 -14.36 -10.50
N ASN A 129 -31.65 -13.63 -10.79
CA ASN A 129 -32.70 -13.17 -9.88
C ASN A 129 -32.31 -12.20 -8.76
N VAL A 130 -32.39 -10.90 -9.07
CA VAL A 130 -33.10 -9.96 -8.19
C VAL A 130 -33.83 -8.93 -9.08
N LEU A 131 -35.14 -9.08 -9.24
CA LEU A 131 -36.05 -8.02 -9.69
C LEU A 131 -36.29 -7.13 -8.45
N PHE A 132 -36.01 -5.84 -8.57
CA PHE A 132 -36.50 -4.83 -7.62
C PHE A 132 -37.79 -4.19 -8.20
N PRO A 133 -38.73 -3.80 -7.31
CA PRO A 133 -40.13 -3.48 -7.64
C PRO A 133 -40.33 -2.21 -8.46
#